data_AF-A0A3B8ID07-F1
#
_entry.id   AF-A0A3B8ID07-F1
#
_cell.length_a   1.000
_cell.length_b   1.000
_cell.length_c   1.000
_cell.angle_alpha   90.00
_cell.angle_beta   90.00
_cell.angle_gamma   90.00
#
_symmetry.space_group_name_H-M   'P 1'
#
loop_
_entity.id
_entity.type
_entity.pdbx_description
1 polymer ?
#
loop_
_entity_poly.entity_id
_entity_poly.type
_entity_poly.pdbx_seq_one_letter_code
_entity_poly.pdbx_strand_id
1 'polypeptide(L)'
;RRTMPRWHTVIMAFVAIQVVFLLLYFISGPHPLFIVMVPPVCIVLLISGVIALRRGRKEAKYYLAGWTLFLIGLIVYAGKTMGVFPATEFIEYVTLPAVLLEVLMFSFALADRINVYRFEKQEAQARALDIATQKENLLAEQNALLEQGVKTRTQELQKANDLMRNQQEELIAQNERLQQQQEEIEAINQNLEYTVVQRTRKIAEAHQQIVDFAFMNAHELRGP
;
A
#
# COMPACT_ATOMS: atom_id res chain seq x y z
N ARG A 1 0.26 -20.58 -8.95
CA ARG A 1 -0.74 -20.77 -10.03
C ARG A 1 -0.28 -20.03 -11.31
N ARG A 2 0.61 -20.60 -12.14
CA ARG A 2 0.94 -20.06 -13.49
C ARG A 2 1.83 -20.99 -14.33
N THR A 3 1.38 -22.22 -14.63
CA THR A 3 1.97 -23.13 -15.65
C THR A 3 0.88 -24.18 -15.94
N MET A 4 0.30 -24.42 -17.12
CA MET A 4 0.59 -24.17 -18.52
C MET A 4 -0.78 -24.01 -19.25
N PRO A 5 -1.11 -22.87 -19.89
CA PRO A 5 -2.37 -22.73 -20.61
C PRO A 5 -2.47 -23.69 -21.81
N ARG A 6 -1.37 -23.95 -22.53
CA ARG A 6 -1.38 -24.78 -23.75
C ARG A 6 -1.65 -26.27 -23.48
N TRP A 7 -1.05 -26.87 -22.45
CA TRP A 7 -1.27 -28.28 -22.11
C TRP A 7 -2.69 -28.54 -21.60
N HIS A 8 -3.23 -27.61 -20.81
CA HIS A 8 -4.61 -27.70 -20.35
C HIS A 8 -5.59 -27.62 -21.51
N THR A 9 -5.37 -26.71 -22.47
CA THR A 9 -6.22 -26.60 -23.67
C THR A 9 -6.17 -27.86 -24.53
N VAL A 10 -5.00 -28.49 -24.72
CA VAL A 10 -4.87 -29.75 -25.48
C VAL A 10 -5.62 -30.89 -24.80
N ILE A 11 -5.47 -31.03 -23.47
CA ILE A 11 -6.19 -32.07 -22.70
C ILE A 11 -7.70 -31.82 -22.74
N MET A 12 -8.15 -30.57 -22.59
CA MET A 12 -9.58 -30.22 -22.66
C MET A 12 -10.18 -30.47 -24.05
N ALA A 13 -9.45 -30.14 -25.12
CA ALA A 13 -9.88 -30.43 -26.48
C ALA A 13 -10.01 -31.95 -26.71
N PHE A 14 -9.04 -32.73 -26.22
CA PHE A 14 -9.09 -34.19 -26.28
C PHE A 14 -10.29 -34.76 -25.49
N VAL A 15 -10.53 -34.28 -24.27
CA VAL A 15 -11.70 -34.69 -23.47
C VAL A 15 -13.01 -34.32 -24.15
N ALA A 16 -13.12 -33.12 -24.72
CA ALA A 16 -14.33 -32.69 -25.44
C ALA A 16 -14.62 -33.60 -26.65
N ILE A 17 -13.58 -33.98 -27.41
CA ILE A 17 -13.70 -34.94 -28.51
C ILE A 17 -14.27 -36.28 -27.99
N GLN A 18 -13.77 -36.78 -26.86
CA GLN A 18 -14.26 -38.04 -26.26
C GLN A 18 -15.71 -37.96 -25.80
N VAL A 19 -16.13 -36.83 -25.23
CA VAL A 19 -17.54 -36.61 -24.84
C VAL A 19 -18.45 -36.57 -26.07
N VAL A 20 -18.01 -35.96 -27.17
CA VAL A 20 -18.76 -35.95 -28.44
C VAL A 20 -18.91 -37.37 -29.00
N PHE A 21 -17.85 -38.19 -28.95
CA PHE A 21 -17.93 -39.60 -29.35
C PHE A 21 -18.83 -40.44 -28.44
N LEU A 22 -18.86 -40.17 -27.13
CA LEU A 22 -19.79 -40.81 -26.20
C LEU A 22 -21.25 -40.46 -26.53
N LEU A 23 -21.53 -39.20 -26.89
CA LEU A 23 -22.87 -38.77 -27.30
C LEU A 23 -23.29 -39.43 -28.63
N LEU A 24 -22.37 -39.52 -29.60
CA LEU A 24 -22.59 -40.23 -30.87
C LEU A 24 -22.90 -41.71 -30.66
N TYR A 25 -22.20 -42.37 -29.72
CA TYR A 25 -22.50 -43.76 -29.34
C TYR A 25 -23.95 -43.94 -28.87
N PHE A 26 -24.47 -43.01 -28.06
CA PHE A 26 -25.85 -43.08 -27.55
C PHE A 26 -26.90 -42.88 -28.65
N ILE A 27 -26.57 -42.13 -29.71
CA ILE A 27 -27.46 -41.85 -30.83
C ILE A 27 -27.44 -42.97 -31.89
N SER A 28 -26.26 -43.49 -32.21
CA SER A 28 -26.05 -44.41 -33.34
C SER A 28 -26.05 -45.90 -32.97
N GLY A 29 -26.02 -46.22 -31.68
CA GLY A 29 -25.96 -47.61 -31.18
C GLY A 29 -24.52 -48.16 -31.10
N PRO A 30 -24.36 -49.43 -30.68
CA PRO A 30 -23.05 -50.01 -30.42
C PRO A 30 -22.25 -50.21 -31.71
N HIS A 31 -21.31 -49.29 -31.95
CA HIS A 31 -20.35 -49.35 -33.06
C HIS A 31 -18.97 -49.84 -32.59
N PRO A 32 -18.25 -50.63 -33.42
CA PRO A 32 -16.93 -51.18 -33.07
C PRO A 32 -15.85 -50.10 -32.88
N LEU A 33 -16.08 -48.87 -33.34
CA LEU A 33 -15.21 -47.71 -33.09
C LEU A 33 -15.00 -47.41 -31.60
N PHE A 34 -15.93 -47.82 -30.73
CA PHE A 34 -15.83 -47.61 -29.29
C PHE A 34 -14.62 -48.32 -28.67
N ILE A 35 -14.31 -49.55 -29.11
CA ILE A 35 -13.18 -50.35 -28.60
C ILE A 35 -11.83 -49.67 -28.93
N VAL A 36 -11.76 -48.94 -30.03
CA VAL A 36 -10.55 -48.24 -30.48
C VAL A 36 -10.30 -46.95 -29.68
N MET A 37 -11.34 -46.38 -29.06
CA MET A 37 -11.27 -45.05 -28.40
C MET A 37 -10.95 -45.10 -26.90
N VAL A 38 -11.20 -46.23 -26.22
CA VAL A 38 -10.92 -46.36 -24.78
C VAL A 38 -9.41 -46.35 -24.45
N PRO A 39 -8.52 -47.06 -25.18
CA PRO A 39 -7.10 -47.13 -24.82
C PRO A 39 -6.36 -45.77 -24.83
N PRO A 40 -6.56 -44.87 -25.82
CA PRO A 40 -5.95 -43.53 -25.82
C PRO A 40 -6.31 -42.70 -24.59
N VAL A 41 -7.55 -42.79 -24.10
CA VAL A 41 -8.03 -42.04 -22.93
C VAL A 41 -7.30 -42.48 -21.67
N CYS A 42 -7.20 -43.79 -21.46
CA CYS A 42 -6.51 -44.37 -20.32
C CYS A 42 -5.02 -43.99 -20.30
N ILE A 43 -4.36 -43.96 -21.47
CA ILE A 43 -2.95 -43.56 -21.59
C ILE A 43 -2.76 -42.08 -21.21
N VAL A 44 -3.61 -41.19 -21.72
CA VAL A 44 -3.54 -39.75 -21.39
C VAL A 44 -3.74 -39.52 -19.89
N LEU A 45 -4.68 -40.24 -19.26
CA LEU A 45 -4.98 -40.11 -17.84
C LEU A 45 -3.84 -40.65 -16.97
N LEU A 46 -3.24 -41.78 -17.32
CA LEU A 46 -2.03 -42.28 -16.69
C LEU A 46 -0.86 -41.30 -16.78
N ILE A 47 -0.56 -40.79 -17.98
CA ILE A 47 0.52 -39.83 -18.19
C ILE A 47 0.28 -38.58 -17.35
N SER A 48 -0.97 -38.10 -17.28
CA SER A 48 -1.33 -36.95 -16.45
C SER A 48 -1.08 -37.21 -14.95
N GLY A 49 -1.41 -38.40 -14.47
CA GLY A 49 -1.17 -38.82 -13.09
C GLY A 49 0.32 -38.93 -12.76
N VAL A 50 1.11 -39.52 -13.65
CA VAL A 50 2.57 -39.66 -13.48
C VAL A 50 3.26 -38.29 -13.47
N ILE A 51 2.84 -37.37 -14.35
CA ILE A 51 3.33 -35.98 -14.34
C ILE A 51 2.97 -35.28 -13.03
N ALA A 52 1.75 -35.49 -12.52
CA ALA A 52 1.32 -34.92 -11.24
C ALA A 52 2.14 -35.45 -10.05
N LEU A 53 2.48 -36.73 -10.03
CA LEU A 53 3.31 -37.35 -9.00
C LEU A 53 4.76 -36.84 -9.05
N ARG A 54 5.36 -36.76 -10.25
CA ARG A 54 6.72 -36.22 -10.44
C ARG A 54 6.83 -34.75 -10.02
N ARG A 55 5.73 -34.01 -10.01
CA ARG A 55 5.65 -32.62 -9.52
C ARG A 55 5.50 -32.51 -8.00
N GLY A 56 5.68 -33.61 -7.26
CA GLY A 56 5.69 -33.62 -5.79
C GLY A 56 4.32 -33.48 -5.13
N ARG A 57 3.22 -33.59 -5.89
CA ARG A 57 1.87 -33.52 -5.32
C ARG A 57 1.55 -34.83 -4.61
N LYS A 58 1.52 -34.80 -3.28
CA LYS A 58 1.20 -35.98 -2.45
C LYS A 58 -0.17 -36.57 -2.79
N GLU A 59 -1.12 -35.70 -3.15
CA GLU A 59 -2.48 -36.04 -3.62
C GLU A 59 -2.50 -37.00 -4.83
N ALA A 60 -1.46 -36.97 -5.66
CA ALA A 60 -1.41 -37.78 -6.89
C ALA A 60 -1.23 -39.28 -6.62
N LYS A 61 -0.84 -39.68 -5.39
CA LYS A 61 -0.64 -41.08 -5.01
C LYS A 61 -1.96 -41.86 -5.01
N TYR A 62 -2.98 -41.33 -4.35
CA TYR A 62 -4.32 -41.97 -4.28
C TYR A 62 -5.02 -41.95 -5.63
N TYR A 63 -4.85 -40.87 -6.41
CA TYR A 63 -5.33 -40.79 -7.79
C TYR A 63 -4.72 -41.89 -8.67
N LEU A 64 -3.39 -42.05 -8.66
CA LEU A 64 -2.72 -43.08 -9.45
C LEU A 64 -3.12 -44.48 -9.02
N ALA A 65 -3.27 -44.74 -7.71
CA ALA A 65 -3.73 -46.03 -7.22
C ALA A 65 -5.12 -46.40 -7.77
N GLY A 66 -6.08 -45.46 -7.75
CA GLY A 66 -7.39 -45.63 -8.36
C GLY A 66 -7.31 -45.94 -9.87
N TRP A 67 -6.52 -45.17 -10.61
CA TRP A 67 -6.32 -45.37 -12.05
C TRP A 67 -5.67 -46.72 -12.39
N THR A 68 -4.69 -47.17 -11.62
CA THR A 68 -4.06 -48.48 -11.84
C THR A 68 -5.02 -49.63 -11.61
N LEU A 69 -5.91 -49.51 -10.62
CA LEU A 69 -6.90 -50.53 -10.33
C LEU A 69 -7.99 -50.58 -11.40
N PHE A 70 -8.46 -49.42 -11.85
CA PHE A 70 -9.42 -49.32 -12.96
C PHE A 70 -8.86 -49.96 -14.24
N LEU A 71 -7.59 -49.70 -14.56
CA LEU A 71 -6.91 -50.31 -15.70
C LEU A 71 -6.84 -51.83 -15.63
N ILE A 72 -6.61 -52.40 -14.45
CA ILE A 72 -6.65 -53.85 -14.26
C ILE A 72 -8.05 -54.38 -14.59
N GLY A 73 -9.11 -53.74 -14.08
CA GLY A 73 -10.48 -54.09 -14.41
C GLY A 73 -10.78 -53.98 -15.91
N LEU A 74 -10.28 -52.94 -16.56
CA LEU A 74 -10.43 -52.72 -18.00
C LEU A 74 -9.72 -53.78 -18.84
N ILE A 75 -8.51 -54.19 -18.45
CA ILE A 75 -7.76 -55.26 -19.13
C ILE A 75 -8.50 -56.60 -19.01
N VAL A 76 -9.04 -56.90 -17.83
CA VAL A 76 -9.84 -58.12 -17.62
C VAL A 76 -11.11 -58.09 -18.46
N TYR A 77 -11.80 -56.95 -18.53
CA TYR A 77 -12.98 -56.76 -19.39
C TYR A 77 -12.64 -56.93 -20.88
N ALA A 78 -11.56 -56.30 -21.36
CA ALA A 78 -11.13 -56.42 -22.75
C ALA A 78 -10.77 -57.87 -23.12
N GLY A 79 -10.09 -58.59 -22.23
CA GLY A 79 -9.77 -60.00 -22.42
C GLY A 79 -11.01 -60.91 -22.43
N LYS A 80 -12.06 -60.57 -21.67
CA LYS A 80 -13.38 -61.23 -21.77
C LYS A 80 -13.97 -61.03 -23.16
N THR A 81 -14.00 -59.79 -23.66
CA THR A 81 -14.61 -59.46 -24.97
C THR A 81 -13.87 -60.11 -26.15
N MET A 82 -12.55 -60.27 -26.05
CA MET A 82 -11.72 -60.93 -27.06
C MET A 82 -11.74 -62.47 -26.98
N GLY A 83 -12.44 -63.06 -26.00
CA GLY A 83 -12.50 -64.51 -25.81
C GLY A 83 -11.21 -65.12 -25.25
N VAL A 84 -10.28 -64.30 -24.74
CA VAL A 84 -9.01 -64.74 -24.14
C VAL A 84 -9.25 -65.36 -22.76
N PHE A 85 -10.23 -64.82 -22.02
CA PHE A 85 -10.63 -65.34 -20.73
C PHE A 85 -11.93 -66.15 -20.83
N PRO A 86 -12.05 -67.29 -20.12
CA PRO A 86 -13.31 -68.01 -20.02
C PRO A 86 -14.36 -67.13 -19.35
N ALA A 87 -15.59 -67.15 -19.87
CA ALA A 87 -16.73 -66.42 -19.31
C ALA A 87 -17.22 -67.10 -18.01
N THR A 88 -16.38 -67.11 -16.99
CA THR A 88 -16.71 -67.58 -15.64
C THR A 88 -17.43 -66.46 -14.88
N GLU A 89 -18.34 -66.81 -13.96
CA GLU A 89 -19.08 -65.84 -13.13
C GLU A 89 -18.16 -64.80 -12.46
N PHE A 90 -16.95 -65.20 -12.05
CA PHE A 90 -15.96 -64.27 -11.49
C PHE A 90 -15.58 -63.12 -12.44
N ILE A 91 -15.31 -63.44 -13.71
CA ILE A 91 -14.89 -62.47 -14.73
C ILE A 91 -16.08 -61.60 -15.17
N GLU A 92 -17.29 -62.11 -15.02
CA GLU A 92 -18.51 -61.34 -15.24
C GLU A 92 -18.70 -60.23 -14.20
N TYR A 93 -18.42 -60.50 -12.93
CA TYR A 93 -18.65 -59.55 -11.85
C TYR A 93 -17.44 -58.69 -11.47
N VAL A 94 -16.21 -59.02 -11.90
CA VAL A 94 -14.97 -58.33 -11.49
C VAL A 94 -14.92 -56.82 -11.82
N THR A 95 -15.68 -56.39 -12.83
CA THR A 95 -15.70 -54.97 -13.26
C THR A 95 -16.41 -54.08 -12.23
N LEU A 96 -17.45 -54.57 -11.56
CA LEU A 96 -18.23 -53.81 -10.58
C LEU A 96 -17.41 -53.43 -9.32
N PRO A 97 -16.73 -54.35 -8.61
CA PRO A 97 -15.91 -54.00 -7.45
C PRO A 97 -14.68 -53.15 -7.84
N ALA A 98 -14.14 -53.30 -9.06
CA ALA A 98 -13.04 -52.45 -9.54
C ALA A 98 -13.46 -50.98 -9.63
N VAL A 99 -14.63 -50.70 -10.22
CA VAL A 99 -15.19 -49.33 -10.31
C VAL A 99 -15.58 -48.79 -8.93
N LEU A 100 -16.16 -49.61 -8.06
CA LEU A 100 -16.48 -49.19 -6.69
C LEU A 100 -15.22 -48.77 -5.91
N LEU A 101 -14.15 -49.56 -6.01
CA LEU A 101 -12.89 -49.27 -5.33
C LEU A 101 -12.18 -48.06 -5.95
N GLU A 102 -12.32 -47.82 -7.26
CA GLU A 102 -11.87 -46.59 -7.93
C GLU A 102 -12.58 -45.34 -7.37
N VAL A 103 -13.93 -45.37 -7.28
CA VAL A 103 -14.70 -44.25 -6.73
C VAL A 103 -14.32 -43.97 -5.28
N LEU A 104 -14.10 -45.01 -4.47
CA LEU A 104 -13.61 -44.86 -3.10
C LEU A 104 -12.22 -44.23 -3.07
N MET A 105 -11.29 -44.67 -3.91
CA MET A 105 -9.95 -44.08 -4.03
C MET A 105 -10.01 -42.60 -4.44
N PHE A 106 -10.88 -42.23 -5.37
CA PHE A 106 -11.07 -40.83 -5.75
C PHE A 106 -11.72 -39.99 -4.64
N SER A 107 -12.66 -40.56 -3.89
CA SER A 107 -13.23 -39.90 -2.71
C SER A 107 -12.15 -39.62 -1.65
N PHE A 108 -11.29 -40.59 -1.36
CA PHE A 108 -10.16 -40.40 -0.46
C PHE A 108 -9.16 -39.36 -0.98
N ALA A 109 -8.81 -39.40 -2.27
CA ALA A 109 -7.93 -38.41 -2.89
C ALA A 109 -8.50 -36.99 -2.78
N LEU A 110 -9.81 -36.84 -2.98
CA LEU A 110 -10.50 -35.55 -2.86
C LEU A 110 -10.55 -35.08 -1.41
N ALA A 111 -10.84 -35.97 -0.46
CA ALA A 111 -10.87 -35.66 0.96
C ALA A 111 -9.49 -35.19 1.46
N ASP A 112 -8.42 -35.89 1.09
CA ASP A 112 -7.04 -35.50 1.41
C ASP A 112 -6.71 -34.11 0.86
N ARG A 113 -7.04 -33.87 -0.42
CA ARG A 113 -6.88 -32.56 -1.04
C ARG A 113 -7.65 -31.45 -0.32
N ILE A 114 -8.88 -31.71 0.12
CA ILE A 114 -9.67 -30.74 0.89
C ILE A 114 -9.00 -30.46 2.23
N ASN A 115 -8.47 -31.47 2.91
CA ASN A 115 -7.79 -31.31 4.19
C ASN A 115 -6.51 -30.50 4.07
N VAL A 116 -5.66 -30.81 3.08
CA VAL A 116 -4.45 -30.03 2.77
C VAL A 116 -4.82 -28.58 2.46
N TYR A 117 -5.80 -28.37 1.59
CA TYR A 117 -6.25 -27.01 1.24
C TYR A 117 -6.80 -26.24 2.44
N ARG A 118 -7.56 -26.91 3.33
CA ARG A 118 -8.05 -26.30 4.57
C ARG A 118 -6.91 -25.91 5.50
N PHE A 119 -5.91 -26.78 5.67
CA PHE A 119 -4.74 -26.51 6.49
C PHE A 119 -3.93 -25.32 5.95
N GLU A 120 -3.59 -25.32 4.65
CA GLU A 120 -2.88 -24.22 4.01
C GLU A 120 -3.64 -22.89 4.13
N LYS A 121 -4.97 -22.94 3.98
CA LYS A 121 -5.82 -21.76 4.15
C LYS A 121 -5.83 -21.25 5.59
N GLN A 122 -5.94 -22.14 6.57
CA GLN A 122 -5.91 -21.78 7.98
C GLN A 122 -4.55 -21.18 8.37
N GLU A 123 -3.46 -21.77 7.92
CA GLU A 123 -2.10 -21.26 8.17
C GLU A 123 -1.89 -19.89 7.52
N ALA A 124 -2.37 -19.70 6.28
CA ALA A 124 -2.32 -18.40 5.61
C ALA A 124 -3.16 -17.34 6.34
N GLN A 125 -4.35 -17.70 6.83
CA GLN A 125 -5.21 -16.79 7.61
C GLN A 125 -4.58 -16.42 8.95
N ALA A 126 -4.00 -17.40 9.67
CA ALA A 126 -3.30 -17.14 10.93
C ALA A 126 -2.11 -16.20 10.74
N ARG A 127 -1.28 -16.43 9.71
CA ARG A 127 -0.17 -15.51 9.36
C ARG A 127 -0.67 -14.11 9.00
N ALA A 128 -1.75 -14.00 8.23
CA ALA A 128 -2.31 -12.71 7.86
C ALA A 128 -2.83 -11.94 9.09
N LEU A 129 -3.43 -12.64 10.05
CA LEU A 129 -3.90 -12.04 11.31
C LEU A 129 -2.73 -11.54 12.16
N ASP A 130 -1.68 -12.34 12.32
CA ASP A 130 -0.48 -11.95 13.08
C ASP A 130 0.23 -10.73 12.45
N ILE A 131 0.33 -10.69 11.13
CA ILE A 131 0.88 -9.51 10.43
C ILE A 131 -0.02 -8.28 10.64
N ALA A 132 -1.34 -8.46 10.63
CA ALA A 132 -2.28 -7.37 10.84
C ALA A 132 -2.19 -6.79 12.25
N THR A 133 -2.11 -7.62 13.28
CA THR A 133 -1.97 -7.19 14.68
C THR A 133 -0.63 -6.49 14.94
N GLN A 134 0.48 -7.04 14.41
CA GLN A 134 1.79 -6.38 14.50
C GLN A 134 1.78 -5.00 13.83
N LYS A 135 1.14 -4.89 12.66
CA LYS A 135 0.99 -3.62 11.95
C LYS A 135 0.16 -2.62 12.74
N GLU A 136 -0.94 -3.06 13.34
CA GLU A 136 -1.80 -2.20 14.17
C GLU A 136 -1.03 -1.64 15.38
N ASN A 137 -0.30 -2.50 16.09
CA ASN A 137 0.52 -2.08 17.23
C ASN A 137 1.61 -1.07 16.81
N LEU A 138 2.29 -1.32 15.70
CA LEU A 138 3.31 -0.41 15.17
C LEU A 138 2.70 0.94 14.75
N LEU A 139 1.52 0.93 14.13
CA LEU A 139 0.81 2.16 13.77
C LEU A 139 0.39 2.95 15.01
N ALA A 140 -0.09 2.27 16.06
CA ALA A 140 -0.45 2.91 17.32
C ALA A 140 0.76 3.57 17.99
N GLU A 141 1.91 2.89 18.01
CA GLU A 141 3.17 3.44 18.55
C GLU A 141 3.64 4.66 17.72
N GLN A 142 3.64 4.56 16.40
CA GLN A 142 4.01 5.66 15.51
C GLN A 142 3.08 6.87 15.67
N ASN A 143 1.76 6.64 15.79
CA ASN A 143 0.80 7.71 16.03
C ASN A 143 1.06 8.40 17.36
N ALA A 144 1.31 7.66 18.44
CA ALA A 144 1.62 8.23 19.75
C ALA A 144 2.90 9.09 19.71
N LEU A 145 3.95 8.61 19.02
CA LEU A 145 5.19 9.38 18.83
C LEU A 145 4.97 10.64 17.99
N LEU A 146 4.18 10.56 16.92
CA LEU A 146 3.84 11.70 16.08
C LEU A 146 3.03 12.75 16.85
N GLU A 147 2.02 12.33 17.62
CA GLU A 147 1.22 13.22 18.46
C GLU A 147 2.08 13.94 19.50
N GLN A 148 3.02 13.22 20.13
CA GLN A 148 3.97 13.83 21.05
C GLN A 148 4.86 14.86 20.33
N GLY A 149 5.38 14.52 19.15
CA GLY A 149 6.20 15.43 18.34
C GLY A 149 5.44 16.69 17.91
N VAL A 150 4.19 16.55 17.48
CA VAL A 150 3.30 17.67 17.13
C VAL A 150 3.04 18.54 18.35
N LYS A 151 2.75 17.95 19.50
CA LYS A 151 2.52 18.69 20.75
C LYS A 151 3.75 19.51 21.15
N THR A 152 4.94 18.91 21.16
CA THR A 152 6.19 19.60 21.49
C THR A 152 6.46 20.75 20.52
N ARG A 153 6.38 20.52 19.21
CA ARG A 153 6.61 21.57 18.21
C ARG A 153 5.59 22.69 18.30
N THR A 154 4.33 22.36 18.59
CA THR A 154 3.27 23.36 18.78
C THR A 154 3.58 24.22 20.01
N GLN A 155 4.04 23.62 21.11
CA GLN A 155 4.45 24.36 22.31
C GLN A 155 5.67 25.25 22.05
N GLU A 156 6.66 24.78 21.30
CA GLU A 156 7.84 25.58 20.93
C GLU A 156 7.45 26.76 20.03
N LEU A 157 6.60 26.52 19.03
CA LEU A 157 6.07 27.57 18.16
C LEU A 157 5.25 28.59 18.94
N GLN A 158 4.41 28.15 19.89
CA GLN A 158 3.64 29.04 20.74
C GLN A 158 4.57 29.96 21.55
N LYS A 159 5.59 29.40 22.20
CA LYS A 159 6.58 30.17 22.97
C LYS A 159 7.36 31.15 22.09
N ALA A 160 7.77 30.73 20.89
CA ALA A 160 8.47 31.60 19.95
C ALA A 160 7.56 32.75 19.48
N ASN A 161 6.28 32.47 19.22
CA ASN A 161 5.29 33.47 18.83
C ASN A 161 5.04 34.48 19.96
N ASP A 162 4.85 34.01 21.18
CA ASP A 162 4.69 34.86 22.37
C ASP A 162 5.91 35.77 22.59
N LEU A 163 7.12 35.22 22.42
CA LEU A 163 8.36 36.00 22.51
C LEU A 163 8.42 37.09 21.42
N MET A 164 8.12 36.74 20.17
CA MET A 164 8.09 37.70 19.06
C MET A 164 7.05 38.80 19.29
N ARG A 165 5.89 38.45 19.85
CA ARG A 165 4.85 39.42 20.19
C ARG A 165 5.33 40.40 21.26
N ASN A 166 5.96 39.90 22.32
CA ASN A 166 6.53 40.75 23.36
C ASN A 166 7.64 41.66 22.81
N GLN A 167 8.49 41.15 21.91
CA GLN A 167 9.51 41.96 21.22
C GLN A 167 8.89 43.05 20.33
N GLN A 168 7.78 42.75 19.64
CA GLN A 168 7.03 43.75 18.89
C GLN A 168 6.45 44.84 19.80
N GLU A 169 5.83 44.46 20.92
CA GLU A 169 5.29 45.40 21.90
C GLU A 169 6.40 46.30 22.47
N GLU A 170 7.58 45.75 22.77
CA GLU A 170 8.73 46.51 23.23
C GLU A 170 9.27 47.47 22.15
N LEU A 171 9.37 47.03 20.90
CA LEU A 171 9.80 47.89 19.79
C LEU A 171 8.82 49.05 19.53
N ILE A 172 7.51 48.81 19.68
CA ILE A 172 6.50 49.87 19.58
C ILE A 172 6.72 50.89 20.70
N ALA A 173 6.87 50.45 21.95
CA ALA A 173 7.14 51.34 23.07
C ALA A 173 8.47 52.10 22.92
N GLN A 174 9.51 51.48 22.35
CA GLN A 174 10.76 52.15 22.02
C GLN A 174 10.58 53.23 20.94
N ASN A 175 9.83 52.92 19.88
CA ASN A 175 9.51 53.91 18.82
C ASN A 175 8.72 55.10 19.36
N GLU A 176 7.73 54.87 20.22
CA GLU A 176 6.95 55.96 20.87
C GLU A 176 7.85 56.86 21.72
N ARG A 177 8.78 56.27 22.50
CA ARG A 177 9.76 57.05 23.27
C ARG A 177 10.69 57.85 22.38
N LEU A 178 11.15 57.28 21.28
CA LEU A 178 11.99 57.98 20.31
C LEU A 178 11.25 59.16 19.67
N GLN A 179 9.95 58.99 19.35
CA GLN A 179 9.12 60.10 18.87
C GLN A 179 8.97 61.21 19.91
N GLN A 180 8.69 60.87 21.17
CA GLN A 180 8.64 61.86 22.25
C GLN A 180 9.97 62.60 22.43
N GLN A 181 11.10 61.89 22.37
CA GLN A 181 12.42 62.51 22.43
C GLN A 181 12.68 63.44 21.23
N GLN A 182 12.23 63.06 20.03
CA GLN A 182 12.32 63.92 18.85
C GLN A 182 11.50 65.19 19.03
N GLU A 183 10.25 65.08 19.50
CA GLU A 183 9.39 66.23 19.78
C GLU A 183 10.00 67.15 20.85
N GLU A 184 10.57 66.59 21.91
CA GLU A 184 11.24 67.36 22.96
C GLU A 184 12.49 68.09 22.44
N ILE A 185 13.33 67.41 21.66
CA ILE A 185 14.49 68.02 21.01
C ILE A 185 14.06 69.14 20.06
N GLU A 186 12.98 68.94 19.30
CA GLU A 186 12.46 69.95 18.39
C GLU A 186 11.94 71.18 19.14
N ALA A 187 11.20 70.97 20.24
CA ALA A 187 10.74 72.05 21.12
C ALA A 187 11.93 72.82 21.75
N ILE A 188 12.96 72.11 22.21
CA ILE A 188 14.20 72.72 22.73
C ILE A 188 14.90 73.53 21.65
N ASN A 189 15.04 72.98 20.44
CA ASN A 189 15.65 73.67 19.30
C ASN A 189 14.88 74.96 18.95
N GLN A 190 13.55 74.90 18.86
CA GLN A 190 12.71 76.08 18.62
C GLN A 190 12.87 77.14 19.72
N ASN A 191 12.94 76.71 20.99
CA ASN A 191 13.17 77.63 22.11
C ASN A 191 14.57 78.28 22.06
N LEU A 192 15.58 77.51 21.72
CA LEU A 192 16.95 77.98 21.50
C LEU A 192 17.00 79.00 20.36
N GLU A 193 16.39 78.69 19.21
CA GLU A 193 16.30 79.62 18.08
C GLU A 193 15.60 80.92 18.48
N TYR A 194 14.46 80.82 19.15
CA TYR A 194 13.75 81.99 19.69
C TYR A 194 14.67 82.81 20.61
N THR A 195 15.36 82.17 21.54
CA THR A 195 16.28 82.82 22.49
C THR A 195 17.47 83.48 21.77
N VAL A 196 18.04 82.81 20.77
CA VAL A 196 19.14 83.35 19.94
C VAL A 196 18.68 84.57 19.16
N VAL A 197 17.49 84.53 18.55
CA VAL A 197 16.90 85.68 17.84
C VAL A 197 16.68 86.85 18.81
N GLN A 198 16.12 86.60 19.99
CA GLN A 198 15.92 87.63 21.01
C GLN A 198 17.24 88.26 21.48
N ARG A 199 18.28 87.45 21.72
CA ARG A 199 19.61 87.96 22.10
C ARG A 199 20.25 88.76 20.97
N THR A 200 20.20 88.26 19.74
CA THR A 200 20.72 88.96 18.56
C THR A 200 20.05 90.32 18.40
N ARG A 201 18.72 90.38 18.58
CA ARG A 201 17.96 91.64 18.55
C ARG A 201 18.38 92.61 19.65
N LYS A 202 18.49 92.16 20.90
CA LYS A 202 18.96 93.00 22.02
C LYS A 202 20.38 93.53 21.77
N ILE A 203 21.27 92.72 21.22
CA ILE A 203 22.63 93.13 20.86
C ILE A 203 22.60 94.18 19.74
N ALA A 204 21.78 93.99 18.71
CA ALA A 204 21.62 94.96 17.63
C ALA A 204 21.07 96.30 18.14
N GLU A 205 20.07 96.27 19.03
CA GLU A 205 19.51 97.45 19.70
C GLU A 205 20.57 98.16 20.57
N ALA A 206 21.32 97.41 21.38
CA ALA A 206 22.42 97.97 22.19
C ALA A 206 23.56 98.53 21.33
N HIS A 207 23.89 97.89 20.21
CA HIS A 207 24.87 98.39 19.26
C HIS A 207 24.40 99.69 18.61
N GLN A 208 23.13 99.77 18.22
CA GLN A 208 22.53 101.00 17.70
C GLN A 208 22.63 102.13 18.72
N GLN A 209 22.30 101.86 20.00
CA GLN A 209 22.46 102.84 21.08
C GLN A 209 23.90 103.32 21.25
N ILE A 210 24.89 102.44 21.13
CA ILE A 210 26.32 102.82 21.19
C ILE A 210 26.71 103.68 19.99
N VAL A 211 26.27 103.33 18.78
CA VAL A 211 26.53 104.13 17.58
C VAL A 211 25.90 105.50 17.71
N ASP A 212 24.64 105.57 18.18
CA ASP A 212 23.93 106.83 18.41
C ASP A 212 24.65 107.67 19.48
N PHE A 213 25.10 107.06 20.59
CA PHE A 213 25.90 107.74 21.62
C PHE A 213 27.26 108.22 21.10
N ALA A 214 27.96 107.40 20.30
CA ALA A 214 29.21 107.78 19.66
C ALA A 214 29.01 108.91 18.64
N PHE A 215 27.91 108.91 17.90
CA PHE A 215 27.53 109.98 17.00
C PHE A 215 27.24 111.28 17.77
N MET A 216 26.48 111.22 18.86
CA MET A 216 26.21 112.38 19.73
C MET A 216 27.50 112.96 20.32
N ASN A 217 28.39 112.14 20.88
CA ASN A 217 29.70 112.60 21.38
C ASN A 217 30.60 113.15 20.27
N ALA A 218 30.63 112.52 19.10
CA ALA A 218 31.39 113.03 17.95
C ALA A 218 30.82 114.37 17.45
N HIS A 219 29.51 114.59 17.58
CA HIS A 219 28.86 115.85 17.26
C HIS A 219 29.21 116.94 18.29
N GLU A 220 29.31 116.60 19.58
CA GLU A 220 29.80 117.49 20.65
C GLU A 220 31.29 117.85 20.49
N LEU A 221 32.12 116.96 19.92
CA LEU A 221 33.54 117.20 19.64
C LEU A 221 33.83 117.95 18.33
N ARG A 222 32.82 118.23 17.49
CA ARG A 222 32.95 118.92 16.19
C ARG A 222 32.42 120.36 16.16
N GLY A 223 31.97 120.88 17.29
CA GLY A 223 31.71 122.31 17.45
C GLY A 223 32.98 123.06 17.87
N PRO A 224 33.23 124.28 17.36
CA PRO A 224 34.33 125.14 17.81
C PRO A 224 34.20 125.56 19.29
#